data_AF-A0AA37WWH3-F1
#
_entry.id   AF-A0AA37WWH3-F1
#
_cell.length_a   1.000
_cell.length_b   1.000
_cell.length_c   1.000
_cell.angle_alpha   90.00
_cell.angle_beta   90.00
_cell.angle_gamma   90.00
#
_symmetry.space_group_name_H-M   'P 1'
#
loop_
_entity.id
_entity.type
_entity.pdbx_description
1 polymer ?
#
loop_
_entity_poly.entity_id
_entity_poly.type
_entity_poly.pdbx_seq_one_letter_code
_entity_poly.pdbx_strand_id
1 'polypeptide(L)'
;MKAARKGAEGFVKLGFSIDIRGGVQDIVVLDSKPANLFEKEAIRALKKWKFAPAKKNGRAYTPAVLVEVIKFKLNDDEDDSSEDKQLAARKALEASEQRALLESQYCDYLQRVKGNWLERRTSKYQPGDTICTFYNSYGFVEQDLGDRAKVILLGKLGDQYESGFFFGGTPFEHFKNYGEKVVISSKSEQKTTWVDKDQIATCSFQERI
;
A
#
# COMPACT_ATOMS: atom_id res chain seq x y z
N MET A 1 -49.02 -8.68 10.78
CA MET A 1 -49.04 -7.40 10.03
C MET A 1 -49.46 -6.25 10.93
N LYS A 2 -48.53 -5.60 11.65
CA LYS A 2 -48.82 -4.44 12.54
C LYS A 2 -47.90 -3.23 12.32
N ALA A 3 -46.70 -3.40 11.76
CA ALA A 3 -45.70 -2.33 11.59
C ALA A 3 -45.81 -1.57 10.24
N ALA A 4 -45.92 -2.29 9.11
CA ALA A 4 -46.01 -1.66 7.79
C ALA A 4 -47.21 -0.70 7.62
N ARG A 5 -48.32 -0.94 8.33
CA ARG A 5 -49.49 -0.05 8.32
C ARG A 5 -49.35 1.20 9.21
N LYS A 6 -48.27 1.30 10.01
CA LYS A 6 -48.07 2.37 11.01
C LYS A 6 -46.98 3.38 10.65
N GLY A 7 -46.36 3.28 9.47
CA GLY A 7 -45.31 4.23 9.10
C GLY A 7 -44.07 4.18 10.00
N ALA A 8 -43.85 3.07 10.72
CA ALA A 8 -42.73 2.95 11.65
C ALA A 8 -41.45 2.48 10.95
N GLU A 9 -40.35 3.19 11.20
CA GLU A 9 -38.98 2.80 10.83
C GLU A 9 -38.20 2.39 12.09
N GLY A 10 -37.09 1.69 11.91
CA GLY A 10 -36.31 1.21 13.04
C GLY A 10 -35.13 0.33 12.69
N PHE A 11 -34.54 -0.28 13.71
CA PHE A 11 -33.51 -1.29 13.55
C PHE A 11 -33.62 -2.38 14.61
N VAL A 12 -33.04 -3.53 14.33
CA VAL A 12 -32.84 -4.63 15.27
C VAL A 12 -31.39 -5.10 15.15
N LYS A 13 -30.65 -5.06 16.25
CA LYS A 13 -29.31 -5.61 16.40
C LYS A 13 -29.41 -7.02 16.97
N LEU A 14 -28.90 -8.00 16.23
CA LEU A 14 -28.97 -9.43 16.54
C LEU A 14 -27.56 -9.98 16.74
N GLY A 15 -27.36 -10.80 17.77
CA GLY A 15 -26.21 -11.69 17.92
C GLY A 15 -26.60 -13.10 17.48
N PHE A 16 -25.71 -13.85 16.81
CA PHE A 16 -25.97 -15.23 16.39
C PHE A 16 -24.69 -16.02 16.17
N SER A 17 -24.77 -17.35 16.07
CA SER A 17 -23.66 -18.23 15.73
C SER A 17 -23.92 -18.95 14.39
N ILE A 18 -22.86 -19.45 13.74
CA ILE A 18 -22.96 -20.17 12.46
C ILE A 18 -22.57 -21.64 12.65
N ASP A 19 -23.45 -22.57 12.30
CA ASP A 19 -23.15 -24.01 12.37
C ASP A 19 -22.11 -24.45 11.31
N ILE A 20 -21.61 -25.67 11.43
CA ILE A 20 -20.59 -26.23 10.51
C ILE A 20 -21.07 -26.35 9.05
N ARG A 21 -22.39 -26.26 8.80
CA ARG A 21 -23.00 -26.30 7.47
C ARG A 21 -23.29 -24.89 6.92
N GLY A 22 -22.93 -23.84 7.67
CA GLY A 22 -23.18 -22.45 7.27
C GLY A 22 -24.58 -21.93 7.63
N GLY A 23 -25.35 -22.66 8.44
CA GLY A 23 -26.66 -22.23 8.93
C GLY A 23 -26.53 -21.32 10.15
N VAL A 24 -27.47 -20.38 10.29
CA VAL A 24 -27.54 -19.50 11.46
C VAL A 24 -28.27 -20.18 12.63
N GLN A 25 -27.70 -20.12 13.83
CA GLN A 25 -28.30 -20.60 15.09
C GLN A 25 -28.02 -19.62 16.25
N ASP A 26 -28.57 -19.90 17.44
CA ASP A 26 -28.38 -19.11 18.68
C ASP A 26 -28.66 -17.60 18.55
N ILE A 27 -29.71 -17.23 17.81
CA ILE A 27 -30.06 -15.82 17.57
C ILE A 27 -30.59 -15.16 18.84
N VAL A 28 -29.95 -14.08 19.28
CA VAL A 28 -30.35 -13.22 20.40
C VAL A 28 -30.53 -11.79 19.94
N VAL A 29 -31.52 -11.07 20.48
CA VAL A 29 -31.68 -9.63 20.25
C VAL A 29 -30.80 -8.89 21.24
N LEU A 30 -29.85 -8.10 20.72
CA LEU A 30 -28.94 -7.28 21.53
C LEU A 30 -29.50 -5.88 21.75
N ASP A 31 -30.17 -5.32 20.74
CA ASP A 31 -30.80 -4.01 20.80
C ASP A 31 -31.88 -3.88 19.71
N SER A 32 -32.87 -3.03 19.92
CA SER A 32 -33.95 -2.84 18.97
C SER A 32 -34.70 -1.53 19.21
N LYS A 33 -34.94 -0.77 18.14
CA LYS A 33 -35.76 0.43 18.20
C LYS A 33 -36.70 0.51 17.00
N PRO A 34 -38.01 0.75 17.20
CA PRO A 34 -38.73 0.65 18.47
C PRO A 34 -38.80 -0.81 18.95
N ALA A 35 -38.77 -0.99 20.27
CA ALA A 35 -38.82 -2.30 20.89
C ALA A 35 -40.16 -3.02 20.65
N ASN A 36 -40.11 -4.35 20.52
CA ASN A 36 -41.22 -5.27 20.28
C ASN A 36 -41.96 -5.07 18.95
N LEU A 37 -41.38 -4.36 17.98
CA LEU A 37 -41.99 -4.12 16.68
C LEU A 37 -41.39 -4.95 15.54
N PHE A 38 -40.05 -5.06 15.51
CA PHE A 38 -39.31 -5.58 14.35
C PHE A 38 -38.55 -6.88 14.63
N GLU A 39 -38.36 -7.23 15.90
CA GLU A 39 -37.48 -8.31 16.36
C GLU A 39 -37.92 -9.65 15.79
N LYS A 40 -39.23 -9.93 15.81
CA LYS A 40 -39.78 -11.18 15.28
C LYS A 40 -39.51 -11.38 13.79
N GLU A 41 -39.63 -10.31 13.00
CA GLU A 41 -39.39 -10.37 11.55
C GLU A 41 -37.89 -10.35 11.25
N ALA A 42 -37.10 -9.60 12.01
CA ALA A 42 -35.64 -9.58 11.92
C ALA A 42 -35.05 -10.98 12.18
N ILE A 43 -35.51 -11.66 13.24
CA ILE A 43 -35.11 -13.05 13.53
C ILE A 43 -35.53 -13.99 12.40
N ARG A 44 -36.76 -13.85 11.86
CA ARG A 44 -37.25 -14.69 10.76
C ARG A 44 -36.43 -14.50 9.48
N ALA A 45 -36.03 -13.27 9.17
CA ALA A 45 -35.18 -12.96 8.02
C ALA A 45 -33.78 -13.56 8.20
N LEU A 46 -33.16 -13.34 9.36
CA LEU A 46 -31.82 -13.84 9.67
C LEU A 46 -31.73 -15.37 9.62
N LYS A 47 -32.78 -16.09 10.05
CA LYS A 47 -32.84 -17.57 9.93
C LYS A 47 -32.78 -18.11 8.50
N LYS A 48 -33.07 -17.28 7.49
CA LYS A 48 -33.00 -17.69 6.08
C LYS A 48 -31.60 -17.54 5.49
N TRP A 49 -30.71 -16.83 6.17
CA TRP A 49 -29.36 -16.61 5.67
C TRP A 49 -28.55 -17.90 5.71
N LYS A 50 -27.72 -18.07 4.68
CA LYS A 50 -26.77 -19.16 4.57
C LYS A 50 -25.40 -18.55 4.31
N PHE A 51 -24.44 -18.92 5.15
CA PHE A 51 -23.06 -18.50 5.03
C PHE A 51 -22.23 -19.62 4.43
N ALA A 52 -21.14 -19.28 3.75
CA ALA A 52 -20.16 -20.28 3.36
C ALA A 52 -19.51 -20.87 4.64
N PRO A 53 -19.35 -22.19 4.76
CA PRO A 53 -18.69 -22.80 5.91
C PRO A 53 -17.29 -22.21 6.08
N ALA A 54 -16.99 -21.65 7.26
CA ALA A 54 -15.67 -21.13 7.54
C ALA A 54 -14.66 -22.30 7.63
N LYS A 55 -13.61 -22.26 6.82
CA LYS A 55 -12.53 -23.27 6.84
C LYS A 55 -11.29 -22.66 7.48
N LYS A 56 -10.74 -23.34 8.48
CA LYS A 56 -9.41 -23.03 9.05
C LYS A 56 -8.55 -24.29 8.95
N ASN A 57 -7.41 -24.20 8.27
CA ASN A 57 -6.51 -25.34 8.00
C ASN A 57 -7.22 -26.55 7.36
N GLY A 58 -8.12 -26.30 6.40
CA GLY A 58 -8.86 -27.36 5.69
C GLY A 58 -10.00 -28.02 6.48
N ARG A 59 -10.20 -27.67 7.76
CA ARG A 59 -11.31 -28.17 8.60
C ARG A 59 -12.37 -27.09 8.77
N ALA A 60 -13.65 -27.47 8.66
CA ALA A 60 -14.77 -26.59 8.95
C ALA A 60 -14.75 -26.21 10.44
N TYR A 61 -14.93 -24.93 10.76
CA TYR A 61 -15.05 -24.45 12.13
C TYR A 61 -16.19 -23.44 12.23
N THR A 62 -16.83 -23.37 13.40
CA THR A 62 -17.88 -22.40 13.71
C THR A 62 -17.25 -21.10 14.22
N PRO A 63 -17.41 -19.95 13.52
CA PRO A 63 -16.99 -18.65 14.03
C PRO A 63 -17.64 -18.32 15.38
N ALA A 64 -16.93 -17.54 16.21
CA ALA A 64 -17.50 -16.95 17.40
C ALA A 64 -18.66 -16.00 17.05
N VAL A 65 -19.58 -15.79 18.00
CA VAL A 65 -20.83 -15.02 17.87
C VAL A 65 -20.66 -13.79 16.98
N LEU A 66 -21.45 -13.71 15.91
CA LEU A 66 -21.53 -12.59 14.99
C LEU A 66 -22.65 -11.64 15.41
N VAL A 67 -22.51 -10.37 15.03
CA VAL A 67 -23.50 -9.33 15.34
C VAL A 67 -23.88 -8.60 14.07
N GLU A 68 -25.18 -8.53 13.80
CA GLU A 68 -25.74 -7.87 12.61
C GLU A 68 -26.87 -6.91 12.97
N VAL A 69 -27.04 -5.83 12.18
CA VAL A 69 -28.09 -4.82 12.38
C VAL A 69 -29.02 -4.77 11.17
N ILE A 70 -30.25 -5.23 11.33
CA ILE A 70 -31.30 -5.16 10.30
C ILE A 70 -32.06 -3.85 10.48
N LYS A 71 -32.02 -2.98 9.46
CA LYS A 71 -32.76 -1.71 9.43
C LYS A 71 -34.08 -1.88 8.68
N PHE A 72 -35.14 -1.31 9.23
CA PHE A 72 -36.49 -1.28 8.65
C PHE A 72 -36.79 0.16 8.28
N LYS A 73 -37.01 0.42 6.99
CA LYS A 73 -37.38 1.74 6.45
C LYS A 73 -38.67 1.64 5.65
N LEU A 74 -39.42 2.73 5.57
CA LEU A 74 -40.59 2.83 4.70
C LEU A 74 -40.23 3.67 3.50
N ASN A 75 -39.89 2.98 2.42
CA ASN A 75 -40.08 3.31 1.02
C ASN A 75 -39.19 2.35 0.21
N ASP A 76 -39.78 1.73 -0.81
CA ASP A 76 -39.11 0.90 -1.80
C ASP A 76 -38.30 1.77 -2.78
N ASP A 77 -37.41 2.60 -2.25
CA ASP A 77 -36.29 3.12 -3.02
C ASP A 77 -35.08 2.33 -2.55
N GLU A 78 -34.82 1.22 -3.24
CA GLU A 78 -33.50 0.61 -3.27
C GLU A 78 -32.50 1.66 -3.80
N ASP A 79 -32.03 2.55 -2.93
CA ASP A 79 -30.84 3.36 -3.22
C ASP A 79 -29.58 2.56 -2.85
N ASP A 80 -29.48 1.38 -3.47
CA ASP A 80 -28.22 0.67 -3.68
C ASP A 80 -27.35 1.39 -4.74
N SER A 81 -27.88 2.50 -5.28
CA SER A 81 -27.28 3.37 -6.28
C SER A 81 -26.72 4.68 -5.75
N SER A 82 -26.54 4.87 -4.42
CA SER A 82 -26.07 6.16 -3.91
C SER A 82 -24.79 6.55 -4.66
N GLU A 83 -24.88 7.58 -5.50
CA GLU A 83 -23.80 7.99 -6.41
C GLU A 83 -22.50 8.16 -5.62
N ASP A 84 -22.60 8.56 -4.36
CA ASP A 84 -21.50 8.67 -3.41
C ASP A 84 -20.74 7.36 -3.14
N LYS A 85 -21.45 6.22 -2.97
CA LYS A 85 -20.81 4.90 -2.79
C LYS A 85 -20.19 4.40 -4.08
N GLN A 86 -20.87 4.59 -5.22
CA GLN A 86 -20.33 4.21 -6.52
C GLN A 86 -19.11 5.07 -6.90
N LEU A 87 -19.15 6.37 -6.57
CA LEU A 87 -18.05 7.31 -6.73
C LEU A 87 -16.88 6.96 -5.81
N ALA A 88 -17.15 6.59 -4.55
CA ALA A 88 -16.11 6.14 -3.62
C ALA A 88 -15.46 4.83 -4.10
N ALA A 89 -16.26 3.87 -4.58
CA ALA A 89 -15.77 2.61 -5.13
C ALA A 89 -14.92 2.84 -6.40
N ARG A 90 -15.36 3.71 -7.32
CA ARG A 90 -14.60 4.07 -8.52
C ARG A 90 -13.29 4.77 -8.18
N LYS A 91 -13.31 5.74 -7.27
CA LYS A 91 -12.08 6.41 -6.80
C LYS A 91 -11.11 5.45 -6.11
N ALA A 92 -11.63 4.48 -5.35
CA ALA A 92 -10.79 3.46 -4.72
C ALA A 92 -10.16 2.53 -5.75
N LEU A 93 -10.91 2.14 -6.79
CA LEU A 93 -10.39 1.37 -7.91
C LEU A 93 -9.33 2.15 -8.69
N GLU A 94 -9.61 3.39 -9.09
CA GLU A 94 -8.65 4.28 -9.76
C GLU A 94 -7.37 4.46 -8.93
N ALA A 95 -7.48 4.68 -7.62
CA ALA A 95 -6.33 4.78 -6.73
C ALA A 95 -5.54 3.46 -6.62
N SER A 96 -6.22 2.32 -6.67
CA SER A 96 -5.57 1.00 -6.67
C SER A 96 -4.82 0.73 -7.97
N GLU A 97 -5.38 1.11 -9.11
CA GLU A 97 -4.77 1.00 -10.44
C GLU A 97 -3.55 1.93 -10.55
N GLN A 98 -3.68 3.18 -10.11
CA GLN A 98 -2.57 4.12 -10.04
C GLN A 98 -1.44 3.61 -9.15
N ARG A 99 -1.77 3.01 -8.00
CA ARG A 99 -0.77 2.40 -7.11
C ARG A 99 -0.06 1.23 -7.79
N ALA A 100 -0.79 0.35 -8.47
CA ALA A 100 -0.22 -0.79 -9.18
C ALA A 100 0.73 -0.33 -10.30
N LEU A 101 0.36 0.71 -11.04
CA LEU A 101 1.22 1.32 -12.06
C LEU A 101 2.51 1.86 -11.45
N LEU A 102 2.41 2.59 -10.33
CA LEU A 102 3.57 3.16 -9.64
C LEU A 102 4.50 2.07 -9.08
N GLU A 103 3.94 0.99 -8.55
CA GLU A 103 4.71 -0.18 -8.09
C GLU A 103 5.42 -0.89 -9.24
N SER A 104 4.78 -0.99 -10.42
CA SER A 104 5.44 -1.51 -11.64
C SER A 104 6.62 -0.63 -12.05
N GLN A 105 6.42 0.68 -12.14
CA GLN A 105 7.48 1.64 -12.48
C GLN A 105 8.65 1.60 -11.49
N TYR A 106 8.36 1.43 -10.21
CA TYR A 106 9.37 1.28 -9.17
C TYR A 106 10.18 -0.01 -9.36
N CYS A 107 9.54 -1.13 -9.69
CA CYS A 107 10.25 -2.38 -10.00
C CYS A 107 11.21 -2.20 -11.17
N ASP A 108 10.76 -1.56 -12.25
CA ASP A 108 11.60 -1.28 -13.43
C ASP A 108 12.78 -0.37 -13.07
N TYR A 109 12.53 0.68 -12.27
CA TYR A 109 13.57 1.55 -11.72
C TYR A 109 14.60 0.75 -10.92
N LEU A 110 14.16 -0.10 -9.98
CA LEU A 110 15.04 -0.93 -9.15
C LEU A 110 15.90 -1.88 -9.97
N GLN A 111 15.34 -2.51 -11.01
CA GLN A 111 16.09 -3.39 -11.91
C GLN A 111 17.22 -2.63 -12.60
N ARG A 112 16.92 -1.43 -13.14
CA ARG A 112 17.91 -0.59 -13.81
C ARG A 112 19.04 -0.16 -12.87
N VAL A 113 18.71 0.40 -11.70
CA VAL A 113 19.76 0.92 -10.79
C VAL A 113 20.59 -0.19 -10.15
N LYS A 114 20.01 -1.39 -9.96
CA LYS A 114 20.78 -2.58 -9.56
C LYS A 114 21.77 -2.98 -10.65
N GLY A 115 21.37 -2.91 -11.92
CA GLY A 115 22.24 -3.14 -13.07
C GLY A 115 23.51 -2.28 -13.01
N ASN A 116 23.36 -0.97 -12.79
CA ASN A 116 24.50 -0.05 -12.65
C ASN A 116 25.52 -0.54 -11.61
N TRP A 117 25.06 -1.02 -10.46
CA TRP A 117 25.95 -1.53 -9.41
C TRP A 117 26.60 -2.85 -9.78
N LEU A 118 25.85 -3.77 -10.39
CA LEU A 118 26.36 -5.09 -10.78
C LEU A 118 27.43 -4.99 -11.89
N GLU A 119 27.26 -4.04 -12.81
CA GLU A 119 28.13 -3.85 -13.98
C GLU A 119 29.29 -2.87 -13.75
N ARG A 120 29.39 -2.29 -12.54
CA ARG A 120 30.35 -1.22 -12.25
C ARG A 120 31.81 -1.55 -12.52
N ARG A 121 32.20 -2.81 -12.29
CA ARG A 121 33.59 -3.28 -12.46
C ARG A 121 34.07 -3.24 -13.91
N THR A 122 33.14 -3.32 -14.87
CA THR A 122 33.44 -3.29 -16.30
C THR A 122 33.07 -1.96 -16.96
N SER A 123 32.46 -1.05 -16.21
CA SER A 123 32.04 0.26 -16.68
C SER A 123 33.24 1.15 -17.01
N LYS A 124 33.12 1.96 -18.06
CA LYS A 124 34.07 3.00 -18.42
C LYS A 124 33.44 4.35 -18.16
N TYR A 125 34.20 5.27 -17.58
CA TYR A 125 33.72 6.60 -17.24
C TYR A 125 34.39 7.68 -18.08
N GLN A 126 33.64 8.74 -18.33
CA GLN A 126 34.14 9.98 -18.92
C GLN A 126 34.25 11.06 -17.83
N PRO A 127 35.20 12.00 -17.95
CA PRO A 127 35.23 13.18 -17.07
C PRO A 127 33.88 13.90 -17.08
N GLY A 128 33.34 14.19 -15.89
CA GLY A 128 32.02 14.78 -15.69
C GLY A 128 30.90 13.76 -15.46
N ASP A 129 31.13 12.46 -15.66
CA ASP A 129 30.12 11.44 -15.38
C ASP A 129 29.73 11.44 -13.91
N THR A 130 28.42 11.37 -13.67
CA THR A 130 27.83 11.27 -12.34
C THR A 130 28.07 9.88 -11.75
N ILE A 131 28.67 9.84 -10.57
CA ILE A 131 28.91 8.59 -9.83
C ILE A 131 28.39 8.65 -8.41
N CYS A 132 28.09 7.47 -7.88
CA CYS A 132 27.72 7.27 -6.49
C CYS A 132 28.49 6.09 -5.90
N THR A 133 28.68 6.11 -4.58
CA THR A 133 29.26 5.02 -3.81
C THR A 133 28.16 4.19 -3.15
N PHE A 134 28.47 2.95 -2.77
CA PHE A 134 27.55 2.13 -1.98
C PHE A 134 27.12 2.82 -0.68
N TYR A 135 28.00 3.62 -0.10
CA TYR A 135 27.74 4.32 1.16
C TYR A 135 27.12 5.70 0.95
N ASN A 136 26.45 5.89 -0.18
CA ASN A 136 25.64 7.05 -0.51
C ASN A 136 26.41 8.39 -0.61
N SER A 137 27.72 8.35 -0.83
CA SER A 137 28.44 9.51 -1.34
C SER A 137 28.19 9.63 -2.83
N TYR A 138 28.18 10.85 -3.34
CA TYR A 138 27.91 11.12 -4.74
C TYR A 138 28.81 12.24 -5.25
N GLY A 139 29.02 12.28 -6.56
CA GLY A 139 29.87 13.28 -7.18
C GLY A 139 30.13 12.99 -8.64
N PHE A 140 31.30 13.41 -9.12
CA PHE A 140 31.67 13.35 -10.52
C PHE A 140 33.02 12.67 -10.74
N VAL A 141 33.18 12.05 -11.90
CA VAL A 141 34.47 11.53 -12.35
C VAL A 141 35.33 12.67 -12.87
N GLU A 142 36.58 12.72 -12.43
CA GLU A 142 37.61 13.62 -12.97
C GLU A 142 38.46 12.90 -14.02
N GLN A 143 38.81 11.64 -13.77
CA GLN A 143 39.65 10.82 -14.66
C GLN A 143 39.38 9.32 -14.47
N ASP A 144 39.40 8.53 -15.54
CA ASP A 144 39.34 7.05 -15.51
C ASP A 144 40.67 6.47 -16.03
N LEU A 145 41.29 5.56 -15.26
CA LEU A 145 42.52 4.84 -15.62
C LEU A 145 42.29 3.34 -15.87
N GLY A 146 41.03 2.89 -15.87
CA GLY A 146 40.68 1.50 -16.14
C GLY A 146 40.37 0.70 -14.88
N ASP A 147 41.32 0.55 -13.96
CA ASP A 147 41.15 -0.16 -12.68
C ASP A 147 40.70 0.78 -11.54
N ARG A 148 41.11 2.04 -11.62
CA ARG A 148 40.76 3.11 -10.67
C ARG A 148 40.24 4.34 -11.41
N ALA A 149 39.42 5.13 -10.70
CA ALA A 149 38.97 6.43 -11.15
C ALA A 149 39.34 7.50 -10.11
N LYS A 150 39.71 8.68 -10.60
CA LYS A 150 39.80 9.89 -9.79
C LYS A 150 38.43 10.54 -9.78
N VAL A 151 37.89 10.77 -8.59
CA VAL A 151 36.54 11.31 -8.40
C VAL A 151 36.56 12.53 -7.49
N ILE A 152 35.57 13.40 -7.71
CA ILE A 152 35.26 14.56 -6.88
C ILE A 152 33.93 14.27 -6.20
N LEU A 153 33.96 13.90 -4.92
CA LEU A 153 32.77 13.69 -4.10
C LEU A 153 32.28 15.04 -3.59
N LEU A 154 31.01 15.35 -3.89
CA LEU A 154 30.41 16.64 -3.55
C LEU A 154 29.62 16.57 -2.25
N GLY A 155 28.94 15.46 -2.03
CA GLY A 155 28.17 15.24 -0.82
C GLY A 155 27.87 13.78 -0.55
N LYS A 156 27.25 13.57 0.61
CA LYS A 156 26.81 12.28 1.09
C LYS A 156 25.39 12.39 1.60
N LEU A 157 24.54 11.42 1.25
CA LEU A 157 23.20 11.37 1.83
C LEU A 157 23.27 11.24 3.35
N GLY A 158 22.27 11.79 4.03
CA GLY A 158 22.16 11.73 5.49
C GLY A 158 22.13 10.29 6.04
N ASP A 159 22.51 10.14 7.31
CA ASP A 159 22.68 8.84 7.97
C ASP A 159 21.35 8.07 8.12
N GLN A 160 20.20 8.70 7.87
CA GLN A 160 18.89 8.04 7.85
C GLN A 160 18.63 7.20 6.61
N TYR A 161 19.46 7.30 5.57
CA TYR A 161 19.32 6.52 4.34
C TYR A 161 20.20 5.27 4.39
N GLU A 162 19.62 4.12 4.09
CA GLU A 162 20.34 2.85 4.04
C GLU A 162 21.42 2.84 2.95
N SER A 163 22.50 2.10 3.20
CA SER A 163 23.54 1.91 2.18
C SER A 163 22.98 1.23 0.93
N GLY A 164 23.48 1.62 -0.24
CA GLY A 164 22.97 1.19 -1.52
C GLY A 164 21.72 1.95 -1.95
N PHE A 165 21.42 3.10 -1.35
CA PHE A 165 20.25 3.94 -1.69
C PHE A 165 20.15 4.14 -3.21
N PHE A 166 21.24 4.55 -3.85
CA PHE A 166 21.30 4.78 -5.30
C PHE A 166 21.22 3.51 -6.17
N PHE A 167 21.33 2.32 -5.57
CA PHE A 167 21.55 1.04 -6.26
C PHE A 167 20.49 -0.01 -5.92
N GLY A 168 19.29 0.46 -5.59
CA GLY A 168 18.14 -0.38 -5.32
C GLY A 168 17.76 -0.47 -3.83
N GLY A 169 18.45 0.27 -2.96
CA GLY A 169 18.05 0.53 -1.59
C GLY A 169 17.16 1.77 -1.42
N THR A 170 16.73 2.43 -2.51
CA THR A 170 15.78 3.56 -2.44
C THR A 170 14.42 3.04 -1.98
N PRO A 171 13.84 3.46 -0.84
CA PRO A 171 12.50 3.03 -0.43
C PRO A 171 11.41 3.52 -1.39
N PHE A 172 10.30 2.77 -1.51
CA PHE A 172 9.20 3.12 -2.41
C PHE A 172 8.63 4.51 -2.13
N GLU A 173 8.56 4.91 -0.86
CA GLU A 173 8.09 6.21 -0.40
C GLU A 173 8.90 7.37 -1.02
N HIS A 174 10.20 7.18 -1.20
CA HIS A 174 11.05 8.17 -1.85
C HIS A 174 10.88 8.16 -3.37
N PHE A 175 10.56 7.00 -3.97
CA PHE A 175 10.27 6.89 -5.39
C PHE A 175 8.96 7.56 -5.79
N LYS A 176 7.92 7.56 -4.93
CA LYS A 176 6.63 8.21 -5.25
C LYS A 176 6.77 9.68 -5.66
N ASN A 177 7.78 10.35 -5.12
CA ASN A 177 8.03 11.76 -5.35
C ASN A 177 9.20 11.98 -6.35
N TYR A 178 9.66 10.93 -7.02
CA TYR A 178 10.79 11.00 -7.96
C TYR A 178 10.43 11.91 -9.15
N GLY A 179 11.16 13.02 -9.30
CA GLY A 179 10.85 14.08 -10.29
C GLY A 179 10.11 15.29 -9.72
N GLU A 180 9.53 15.17 -8.52
CA GLU A 180 9.09 16.32 -7.72
C GLU A 180 10.28 16.94 -6.97
N LYS A 181 10.10 18.11 -6.32
CA LYS A 181 11.14 18.73 -5.48
C LYS A 181 11.35 17.92 -4.19
N VAL A 182 11.91 16.73 -4.28
CA VAL A 182 12.32 15.94 -3.12
C VAL A 182 13.68 16.45 -2.67
N VAL A 183 13.69 17.20 -1.57
CA VAL A 183 14.93 17.60 -0.91
C VAL A 183 15.45 16.39 -0.15
N ILE A 184 16.41 15.67 -0.73
CA ILE A 184 17.15 14.63 -0.03
C ILE A 184 18.22 15.35 0.80
N SER A 185 18.24 15.13 2.11
CA SER A 185 19.24 15.78 2.95
C SER A 185 20.62 15.20 2.65
N SER A 186 21.58 16.04 2.30
CA SER A 186 22.98 15.67 2.14
C SER A 186 23.89 16.52 3.01
N LYS A 187 25.06 15.97 3.34
CA LYS A 187 26.18 16.68 3.95
C LYS A 187 27.21 16.93 2.86
N SER A 188 27.80 18.13 2.82
CA SER A 188 28.88 18.43 1.88
C SER A 188 30.12 17.60 2.22
N GLU A 189 30.75 17.01 1.20
CA GLU A 189 31.93 16.15 1.34
C GLU A 189 33.16 16.71 0.60
N GLN A 190 32.99 17.62 -0.38
CA GLN A 190 34.03 18.32 -1.18
C GLN A 190 35.43 17.67 -1.14
N LYS A 191 35.53 16.42 -1.62
CA LYS A 191 36.72 15.59 -1.51
C LYS A 191 37.10 15.00 -2.86
N THR A 192 38.33 15.27 -3.28
CA THR A 192 38.92 14.62 -4.46
C THR A 192 39.77 13.43 -4.02
N THR A 193 39.53 12.24 -4.58
CA THR A 193 40.26 11.02 -4.22
C THR A 193 40.29 10.02 -5.36
N TRP A 194 41.23 9.10 -5.31
CA TRP A 194 41.20 7.88 -6.11
C TRP A 194 40.33 6.83 -5.44
N VAL A 195 39.56 6.09 -6.25
CA VAL A 195 38.69 4.98 -5.83
C VAL A 195 38.85 3.82 -6.80
N ASP A 196 38.70 2.61 -6.29
CA ASP A 196 38.65 1.40 -7.12
C ASP A 196 37.29 1.32 -7.83
N LYS A 197 37.25 0.76 -9.05
CA LYS A 197 36.00 0.67 -9.83
C LYS A 197 34.90 -0.14 -9.16
N ASP A 198 35.23 -0.98 -8.18
CA ASP A 198 34.22 -1.72 -7.43
C ASP A 198 33.60 -0.93 -6.27
N GLN A 199 34.02 0.32 -6.07
CA GLN A 199 33.51 1.22 -5.01
C GLN A 199 32.51 2.25 -5.53
N ILE A 200 32.51 2.53 -6.84
CA ILE A 200 31.65 3.51 -7.49
C ILE A 200 30.83 2.86 -8.60
N ALA A 201 29.69 3.45 -8.93
CA ALA A 201 28.92 3.10 -10.11
C ALA A 201 28.21 4.36 -10.65
N THR A 202 27.78 4.31 -11.91
CA THR A 202 26.94 5.37 -12.48
C THR A 202 25.63 5.46 -11.71
N CYS A 203 25.20 6.69 -11.45
CA CYS A 203 23.92 6.93 -10.79
C CYS A 203 23.27 8.17 -11.39
N SER A 204 21.98 8.32 -11.11
CA SER A 204 21.24 9.53 -11.45
C SER A 204 20.96 10.27 -10.15
N PHE A 205 21.63 11.40 -9.93
CA PHE A 205 21.22 12.39 -8.92
C PHE A 205 21.18 13.77 -9.58
N GLN A 206 20.19 14.57 -9.23
CA GLN A 206 20.13 15.98 -9.60
C GLN A 206 20.53 16.79 -8.38
N GLU A 207 21.80 17.22 -8.31
CA GLU A 207 22.13 18.35 -7.46
C GLU A 207 21.57 19.60 -8.13
N ARG A 208 20.64 20.29 -7.45
CA ARG A 208 20.37 21.68 -7.79
C ARG A 208 21.20 22.55 -6.85
N ILE A 209 22.10 23.33 -7.45
CA ILE A 209 22.77 24.49 -6.86
C ILE A 209 21.70 25.48 -6.36
#